data_AF-W6NMF2-F1
#
_entry.id   AF-W6NMF2-F1
#
_cell.length_a   1.000
_cell.length_b   1.000
_cell.length_c   1.000
_cell.angle_alpha   90.00
_cell.angle_beta   90.00
_cell.angle_gamma   90.00
#
_symmetry.space_group_name_H-M   'P 1'
#
loop_
_entity.id
_entity.type
_entity.pdbx_description
1 polymer ?
#
loop_
_entity_poly.entity_id
_entity_poly.type
_entity_poly.pdbx_seq_one_letter_code
_entity_poly.pdbx_strand_id
1 'polypeptide(L)'
;IIPLDGHVPPVTGYPEEMLRVGPMCRYVEDLPILIEVMGGDKVSQLRLSDPVDFSKIRMFYMEGIQIPTLQSLSCEMRSTLLEAVKHFETKFNVEAIRLDLPLAQKAVEMLFASLEVEGEPKPSEYLLSLEGDKGKLNWKLEIPKYLVGKSVHTPGALLVAMIEDIDRTPETEKDE
;
A
#
# COMPACT_ATOMS: atom_id res chain seq x y z
N ILE A 1 -8.51 10.08 -9.26
CA ILE A 1 -8.21 11.34 -9.99
C ILE A 1 -7.42 11.03 -11.25
N ILE A 2 -6.23 10.45 -11.11
CA ILE A 2 -5.51 9.89 -12.24
C ILE A 2 -6.23 8.60 -12.71
N PRO A 3 -6.57 8.47 -14.01
CA PRO A 3 -7.23 7.29 -14.53
C PRO A 3 -6.34 6.05 -14.45
N LEU A 4 -6.97 4.88 -14.32
CA LEU A 4 -6.30 3.57 -14.34
C LEU A 4 -6.42 2.87 -15.70
N ASP A 5 -6.96 3.55 -16.72
CA ASP A 5 -7.08 3.03 -18.08
C ASP A 5 -5.72 2.55 -18.60
N GLY A 6 -5.67 1.28 -19.04
CA GLY A 6 -4.44 0.65 -19.51
C GLY A 6 -3.54 0.06 -18.41
N HIS A 7 -3.95 0.08 -17.14
CA HIS A 7 -3.28 -0.68 -16.08
C HIS A 7 -3.36 -2.19 -16.37
N VAL A 8 -2.28 -2.91 -16.06
CA VAL A 8 -2.18 -4.37 -16.23
C VAL A 8 -1.83 -5.01 -14.88
N PRO A 9 -2.64 -5.95 -14.38
CA PRO A 9 -3.92 -6.42 -14.95
C PRO A 9 -4.99 -5.30 -14.95
N PRO A 10 -6.02 -5.42 -15.81
CA PRO A 10 -7.19 -4.54 -15.76
C PRO A 10 -7.76 -4.50 -14.35
N VAL A 11 -8.19 -3.31 -13.94
CA VAL A 11 -8.69 -3.07 -12.59
C VAL A 11 -10.20 -3.09 -12.65
N THR A 12 -10.83 -3.98 -11.89
CA THR A 12 -12.28 -4.14 -11.84
C THR A 12 -12.75 -4.24 -10.40
N GLY A 13 -13.93 -3.68 -10.09
CA GLY A 13 -14.53 -3.81 -8.77
C GLY A 13 -13.88 -2.93 -7.72
N TYR A 14 -13.79 -3.41 -6.47
CA TYR A 14 -13.30 -2.59 -5.35
C TYR A 14 -11.85 -2.06 -5.49
N PRO A 15 -10.90 -2.78 -6.12
CA PRO A 15 -9.58 -2.23 -6.46
C PRO A 15 -9.61 -0.90 -7.22
N GLU A 16 -10.68 -0.56 -7.96
CA GLU A 16 -10.81 0.75 -8.62
C GLU A 16 -10.85 1.92 -7.61
N GLU A 17 -11.33 1.66 -6.39
CA GLU A 17 -11.41 2.64 -5.30
C GLU A 17 -10.07 2.78 -4.56
N MET A 18 -9.29 1.71 -4.49
CA MET A 18 -8.09 1.62 -3.64
C MET A 18 -6.79 1.77 -4.42
N LEU A 19 -6.70 1.21 -5.62
CA LEU A 19 -5.52 1.32 -6.46
C LEU A 19 -5.37 2.75 -7.00
N ARG A 20 -4.16 3.28 -6.90
CA ARG A 20 -3.81 4.60 -7.41
C ARG A 20 -2.45 4.53 -8.10
N VAL A 21 -2.34 5.26 -9.20
CA VAL A 21 -1.07 5.54 -9.88
C VAL A 21 -0.77 7.02 -9.75
N GLY A 22 0.50 7.39 -9.72
CA GLY A 22 0.92 8.77 -9.55
C GLY A 22 2.36 9.00 -10.00
N PRO A 23 2.73 10.27 -10.23
CA PRO A 23 4.08 10.62 -10.63
C PRO A 23 5.08 10.45 -9.49
N MET A 24 6.32 10.11 -9.85
CA MET A 24 7.49 10.24 -8.99
C MET A 24 8.41 11.31 -9.56
N CYS A 25 8.86 12.25 -8.74
CA CYS A 25 9.74 13.34 -9.14
C CYS A 25 10.83 13.60 -8.10
N ARG A 26 11.86 14.37 -8.49
CA ARG A 26 12.97 14.74 -7.59
C ARG A 26 12.61 15.87 -6.63
N TYR A 27 11.75 16.78 -7.07
CA TYR A 27 11.38 17.99 -6.35
C TYR A 27 9.86 18.06 -6.19
N VAL A 28 9.39 18.43 -5.00
CA VAL A 28 7.94 18.41 -4.66
C VAL A 28 7.15 19.41 -5.51
N GLU A 29 7.82 20.46 -5.99
CA GLU A 29 7.29 21.52 -6.84
C GLU A 29 6.87 21.01 -8.23
N ASP A 30 7.38 19.85 -8.66
CA ASP A 30 6.97 19.22 -9.92
C ASP A 30 5.64 18.45 -9.78
N LEU A 31 5.24 18.05 -8.56
CA LEU A 31 4.04 17.22 -8.35
C LEU A 31 2.75 17.90 -8.82
N PRO A 32 2.47 19.19 -8.51
CA PRO A 32 1.25 19.85 -8.98
C PRO A 32 1.10 19.80 -10.49
N ILE A 33 2.17 20.12 -11.23
CA ILE A 33 2.18 20.15 -12.70
C ILE A 33 1.97 18.73 -13.26
N LEU A 34 2.67 17.74 -12.72
CA LEU A 34 2.54 16.36 -13.19
C LEU A 34 1.15 15.79 -12.90
N ILE A 35 0.57 16.08 -11.72
CA ILE A 35 -0.78 15.64 -11.39
C ILE A 35 -1.83 16.36 -12.25
N GLU A 36 -1.65 17.65 -12.56
CA GLU A 36 -2.51 18.39 -13.50
C GLU A 36 -2.56 17.73 -14.88
N VAL A 37 -1.40 17.36 -15.42
CA VAL A 37 -1.33 16.67 -16.72
C VAL A 37 -1.93 15.27 -16.64
N MET A 38 -1.60 14.49 -15.60
CA MET A 38 -2.02 13.09 -15.51
C MET A 38 -3.50 12.90 -15.17
N GLY A 39 -4.09 13.78 -14.35
CA GLY A 39 -5.47 13.63 -13.92
C GLY A 39 -6.51 14.28 -14.85
N GLY A 40 -6.07 15.09 -15.82
CA GLY A 40 -6.94 15.78 -16.77
C GLY A 40 -8.08 16.52 -16.09
N ASP A 41 -9.30 16.36 -16.61
CA ASP A 41 -10.49 17.08 -16.15
C ASP A 41 -10.86 16.81 -14.67
N LYS A 42 -10.42 15.66 -14.13
CA LYS A 42 -10.71 15.27 -12.74
C LYS A 42 -9.86 16.05 -11.72
N VAL A 43 -8.80 16.74 -12.14
CA VAL A 43 -7.84 17.42 -11.24
C VAL A 43 -8.44 18.61 -10.51
N SER A 44 -9.46 19.26 -11.10
CA SER A 44 -10.11 20.44 -10.51
C SER A 44 -10.58 20.24 -9.06
N GLN A 45 -10.82 19.00 -8.64
CA GLN A 45 -11.20 18.61 -7.28
C GLN A 45 -10.06 18.69 -6.25
N LEU A 46 -8.80 18.65 -6.70
CA LEU A 46 -7.61 18.55 -5.83
C LEU A 46 -7.09 19.89 -5.34
N ARG A 47 -7.57 21.02 -5.89
CA ARG A 47 -7.17 22.38 -5.47
C ARG A 47 -5.65 22.57 -5.41
N LEU A 48 -4.93 22.05 -6.40
CA LEU A 48 -3.46 21.98 -6.38
C LEU A 48 -2.76 23.34 -6.41
N SER A 49 -3.41 24.36 -6.99
CA SER A 49 -2.87 25.72 -7.09
C SER A 49 -3.18 26.57 -5.84
N ASP A 50 -3.98 26.05 -4.91
CA ASP A 50 -4.38 26.83 -3.74
C ASP A 50 -3.22 26.94 -2.75
N PRO A 51 -2.86 28.15 -2.31
CA PRO A 51 -1.81 28.32 -1.33
C PRO A 51 -2.23 27.71 0.01
N VAL A 52 -1.35 26.91 0.61
CA VAL A 52 -1.56 26.32 1.93
C VAL A 52 -0.86 27.17 2.98
N ASP A 53 -1.63 27.66 3.95
CA ASP A 53 -1.10 28.35 5.12
C ASP A 53 -0.74 27.33 6.21
N PHE A 54 0.54 26.99 6.30
CA PHE A 54 1.05 26.02 7.28
C PHE A 54 0.87 26.45 8.74
N SER A 55 0.58 27.72 9.04
CA SER A 55 0.28 28.12 10.43
C SER A 55 -1.13 27.70 10.89
N LYS A 56 -1.99 27.28 9.96
CA LYS A 56 -3.39 26.92 10.21
C LYS A 56 -3.67 25.43 10.09
N ILE A 57 -2.66 24.61 9.81
CA ILE A 57 -2.86 23.16 9.69
C ILE A 57 -2.98 22.51 11.07
N ARG A 58 -3.66 21.36 11.12
CA ARG A 58 -3.58 20.43 12.25
C ARG A 58 -2.70 19.27 11.84
N MET A 59 -1.63 19.04 12.58
CA MET A 59 -0.67 17.98 12.26
C MET A 59 -0.90 16.80 13.19
N PHE A 60 -1.13 15.63 12.61
CA PHE A 60 -1.22 14.36 13.31
C PHE A 60 -0.18 13.41 12.76
N TYR A 61 0.46 12.63 13.63
CA TYR A 61 1.47 11.67 13.19
C TYR A 61 1.42 10.37 14.00
N MET A 62 1.91 9.30 13.39
CA MET A 62 2.07 7.97 13.98
C MET A 62 3.54 7.55 13.85
N GLU A 63 4.09 6.87 14.85
CA GLU A 63 5.46 6.33 14.82
C GLU A 63 5.50 4.88 14.29
N GLY A 64 4.64 4.59 13.31
CA GLY A 64 4.43 3.26 12.75
C GLY A 64 3.19 2.56 13.31
N ILE A 65 2.91 1.36 12.78
CA ILE A 65 1.76 0.54 13.17
C ILE A 65 2.29 -0.61 14.04
N GLN A 66 1.78 -0.71 15.28
CA GLN A 66 2.24 -1.70 16.26
C GLN A 66 1.58 -3.07 16.01
N ILE A 67 2.11 -3.83 15.05
CA ILE A 67 1.69 -5.22 14.76
C ILE A 67 2.94 -6.12 14.73
N PRO A 68 2.92 -7.31 15.35
CA PRO A 68 4.08 -8.22 15.36
C PRO A 68 4.61 -8.65 13.98
N THR A 69 3.75 -8.66 12.96
CA THR A 69 4.08 -9.06 11.58
C THR A 69 4.62 -7.92 10.72
N LEU A 70 4.49 -6.67 11.18
CA LEU A 70 4.98 -5.50 10.46
C LEU A 70 6.28 -5.00 11.09
N GLN A 71 7.22 -4.59 10.25
CA GLN A 71 8.47 -4.03 10.73
C GLN A 71 8.24 -2.67 11.40
N SER A 72 8.69 -2.52 12.65
CA SER A 72 8.74 -1.24 13.34
C SER A 72 9.70 -0.27 12.66
N LEU A 73 9.47 1.04 12.82
CA LEU A 73 10.40 2.06 12.36
C LEU A 73 11.80 1.82 12.94
N SER A 74 12.82 1.95 12.10
CA SER A 74 14.20 1.99 12.60
C SER A 74 14.42 3.24 13.45
N CYS A 75 15.47 3.25 14.27
CA CYS A 75 15.85 4.43 15.05
C CYS A 75 16.04 5.66 14.15
N GLU A 76 16.67 5.48 12.98
CA GLU A 76 16.88 6.54 12.00
C GLU A 76 15.56 7.07 11.43
N MET A 77 14.68 6.18 10.96
CA MET A 77 13.36 6.59 10.44
C MET A 77 12.55 7.36 11.48
N ARG A 78 12.56 6.89 12.73
CA ARG A 78 11.88 7.55 13.85
C ARG A 78 12.49 8.93 14.13
N SER A 79 13.81 9.03 14.18
CA SER A 79 14.51 10.31 14.39
C SER A 79 14.21 11.31 13.28
N THR A 80 14.23 10.89 12.02
CA THR A 80 13.91 11.75 10.87
C THR A 80 12.45 12.21 10.90
N LEU A 81 11.51 11.33 11.23
CA LEU A 81 10.10 11.70 11.42
C LEU A 81 9.96 12.79 12.49
N LEU A 82 10.60 12.61 13.66
CA LEU A 82 10.53 13.57 14.76
C LEU A 82 11.24 14.89 14.43
N GLU A 83 12.28 14.87 13.61
CA GLU A 83 12.91 16.09 13.10
C GLU A 83 11.96 16.88 12.18
N ALA A 84 11.24 16.18 11.29
CA ALA A 84 10.21 16.80 10.46
C ALA A 84 9.08 17.38 11.33
N VAL A 85 8.57 16.63 12.31
CA VAL A 85 7.57 17.12 13.27
C VAL A 85 8.05 18.39 13.97
N LYS A 86 9.25 18.37 14.55
CA LYS A 86 9.86 19.51 15.23
C LYS A 86 10.02 20.73 14.30
N HIS A 87 10.36 20.50 13.03
CA HIS A 87 10.43 21.59 12.04
C HIS A 87 9.09 22.30 11.90
N PHE A 88 7.98 21.55 11.81
CA PHE A 88 6.65 22.13 11.72
C PHE A 88 6.28 22.91 12.99
N GLU A 89 6.51 22.33 14.17
CA GLU A 89 6.21 22.98 15.45
C GLU A 89 6.98 24.29 15.62
N THR A 90 8.28 24.28 15.31
CA THR A 90 9.15 25.45 15.50
C THR A 90 8.97 26.54 14.46
N LYS A 91 8.82 26.17 13.18
CA LYS A 91 8.76 27.13 12.07
C LYS A 91 7.37 27.72 11.88
N PHE A 92 6.33 26.92 12.08
CA PHE A 92 4.95 27.32 11.80
C PHE A 92 4.09 27.46 13.06
N ASN A 93 4.66 27.21 14.25
CA ASN A 93 3.98 27.33 15.53
C ASN A 93 2.68 26.50 15.59
N VAL A 94 2.73 25.30 15.01
CA VAL A 94 1.63 24.32 15.04
C VAL A 94 1.89 23.29 16.12
N GLU A 95 0.83 22.79 16.76
CA GLU A 95 0.93 21.66 17.68
C GLU A 95 0.81 20.35 16.88
N ALA A 96 1.83 19.50 16.96
CA ALA A 96 1.79 18.18 16.35
C ALA A 96 1.31 17.14 17.36
N ILE A 97 0.26 16.41 17.01
CA ILE A 97 -0.37 15.46 17.92
C ILE A 97 0.04 14.05 17.50
N ARG A 98 0.78 13.36 18.38
CA ARG A 98 0.99 11.92 18.23
C ARG A 98 -0.31 11.20 18.53
N LEU A 99 -0.75 10.36 17.60
CA LEU A 99 -1.86 9.45 17.84
C LEU A 99 -1.51 8.05 17.35
N ASP A 100 -2.28 7.07 17.80
CA ASP A 100 -2.25 5.72 17.28
C ASP A 100 -3.68 5.39 16.84
N LEU A 101 -3.86 4.93 15.60
CA LEU A 101 -5.17 4.52 15.08
C LEU A 101 -5.35 3.03 15.35
N PRO A 102 -6.25 2.60 16.27
CA PRO A 102 -6.39 1.20 16.61
C PRO A 102 -6.77 0.32 15.41
N LEU A 103 -7.61 0.85 14.51
CA LEU A 103 -8.02 0.16 13.29
C LEU A 103 -6.86 -0.07 12.31
N ALA A 104 -5.77 0.70 12.39
CA ALA A 104 -4.59 0.47 11.56
C ALA A 104 -3.90 -0.87 11.89
N GLN A 105 -4.18 -1.47 13.05
CA GLN A 105 -3.72 -2.83 13.36
C GLN A 105 -4.30 -3.89 12.41
N LYS A 106 -5.40 -3.56 11.72
CA LYS A 106 -6.05 -4.39 10.71
C LYS A 106 -5.62 -4.07 9.28
N ALA A 107 -4.56 -3.28 9.08
CA ALA A 107 -4.13 -2.83 7.76
C ALA A 107 -3.85 -3.99 6.77
N VAL A 108 -3.29 -5.11 7.25
CA VAL A 108 -3.05 -6.28 6.40
C VAL A 108 -4.36 -6.92 5.95
N GLU A 109 -5.30 -7.13 6.86
CA GLU A 109 -6.65 -7.66 6.55
C GLU A 109 -7.40 -6.72 5.59
N MET A 110 -7.34 -5.40 5.84
CA MET A 110 -7.94 -4.39 4.97
C MET A 110 -7.33 -4.41 3.56
N LEU A 111 -6.01 -4.62 3.44
CA LEU A 111 -5.34 -4.74 2.15
C LEU A 111 -5.85 -5.95 1.38
N PHE A 112 -5.86 -7.15 1.97
CA PHE A 112 -6.31 -8.36 1.28
C PHE A 112 -7.80 -8.29 0.91
N ALA A 113 -8.65 -7.86 1.83
CA ALA A 113 -10.07 -7.64 1.55
C ALA A 113 -10.29 -6.64 0.40
N SER A 114 -9.40 -5.64 0.24
CA SER A 114 -9.50 -4.68 -0.86
C SER A 114 -9.07 -5.21 -2.22
N LEU A 115 -8.33 -6.33 -2.25
CA LEU A 115 -7.85 -6.98 -3.47
C LEU A 115 -8.80 -8.08 -3.96
N GLU A 116 -9.74 -8.52 -3.13
CA GLU A 116 -10.70 -9.56 -3.47
C GLU A 116 -11.79 -9.03 -4.41
N VAL A 117 -11.94 -9.73 -5.54
CA VAL A 117 -12.98 -9.46 -6.55
C VAL A 117 -13.60 -10.78 -6.94
N GLU A 118 -14.92 -10.87 -6.83
CA GLU A 118 -15.66 -12.08 -7.18
C GLU A 118 -15.49 -12.41 -8.67
N GLY A 119 -15.06 -13.62 -8.98
CA GLY A 119 -14.89 -14.11 -10.35
C GLY A 119 -13.55 -13.77 -11.02
N GLU A 120 -12.70 -12.94 -10.41
CA GLU A 120 -11.36 -12.63 -10.93
C GLU A 120 -10.28 -13.58 -10.35
N PRO A 121 -9.21 -13.87 -11.12
CA PRO A 121 -8.07 -14.64 -10.60
C PRO A 121 -7.43 -13.96 -9.39
N LYS A 122 -6.97 -14.76 -8.42
CA LYS A 122 -6.33 -14.24 -7.22
C LYS A 122 -4.96 -13.60 -7.54
N PRO A 123 -4.45 -12.67 -6.71
CA PRO A 123 -3.11 -12.12 -6.90
C PRO A 123 -2.03 -13.20 -7.04
N SER A 124 -2.08 -14.31 -6.29
CA SER A 124 -1.16 -15.44 -6.45
C SER A 124 -1.17 -16.14 -7.83
N GLU A 125 -2.23 -15.96 -8.61
CA GLU A 125 -2.35 -16.42 -10.01
C GLU A 125 -1.75 -15.40 -10.99
N TYR A 126 -1.61 -14.14 -10.58
CA TYR A 126 -0.89 -13.13 -11.35
C TYR A 126 0.60 -13.06 -11.02
N LEU A 127 1.02 -13.60 -9.88
CA LEU A 127 2.42 -13.60 -9.47
C LEU A 127 3.26 -14.46 -10.41
N LEU A 128 4.07 -13.78 -11.21
CA LEU A 128 5.08 -14.40 -12.06
C LEU A 128 6.25 -14.92 -11.22
N SER A 129 6.91 -15.98 -11.73
CA SER A 129 8.23 -16.38 -11.26
C SER A 129 9.26 -15.25 -11.47
N LEU A 130 10.42 -15.37 -10.83
CA LEU A 130 11.59 -14.52 -11.09
C LEU A 130 12.03 -14.54 -12.56
N GLU A 131 11.67 -15.60 -13.30
CA GLU A 131 11.98 -15.77 -14.72
C GLU A 131 10.87 -15.21 -15.63
N GLY A 132 9.75 -14.75 -15.07
CA GLY A 132 8.64 -14.12 -15.79
C GLY A 132 7.69 -15.10 -16.49
N ASP A 133 7.83 -16.41 -16.27
CA ASP A 133 7.19 -17.45 -17.09
C ASP A 133 6.00 -18.17 -16.43
N LYS A 134 5.87 -18.14 -15.09
CA LYS A 134 4.87 -18.93 -14.34
C LYS A 134 3.92 -18.04 -13.56
N GLY A 135 2.65 -17.98 -13.95
CA GLY A 135 1.56 -17.30 -13.25
C GLY A 135 0.64 -18.25 -12.46
N LYS A 136 1.20 -19.15 -11.64
CA LYS A 136 0.38 -19.93 -10.69
C LYS A 136 1.25 -20.45 -9.57
N LEU A 137 1.28 -19.71 -8.46
CA LEU A 137 2.10 -20.05 -7.31
C LEU A 137 1.38 -21.05 -6.40
N ASN A 138 1.96 -22.24 -6.21
CA ASN A 138 1.51 -23.19 -5.17
C ASN A 138 2.45 -23.12 -3.97
N TRP A 139 2.07 -22.37 -2.95
CA TRP A 139 2.92 -22.09 -1.80
C TRP A 139 3.37 -23.36 -1.06
N LYS A 140 2.49 -24.38 -0.96
CA LYS A 140 2.78 -25.67 -0.29
C LYS A 140 3.94 -26.42 -0.96
N LEU A 141 4.00 -26.40 -2.30
CA LEU A 141 5.07 -27.04 -3.08
C LEU A 141 6.33 -26.19 -3.17
N GLU A 142 6.21 -24.87 -3.06
CA GLU A 142 7.33 -23.95 -3.18
C GLU A 142 8.11 -23.76 -1.87
N ILE A 143 7.51 -23.94 -0.69
CA ILE A 143 8.22 -23.88 0.60
C ILE A 143 9.43 -24.84 0.64
N PRO A 144 9.29 -26.14 0.33
CA PRO A 144 10.45 -27.05 0.32
C PRO A 144 11.52 -26.63 -0.69
N LYS A 145 11.12 -26.12 -1.86
CA LYS A 145 12.06 -25.64 -2.89
C LYS A 145 12.79 -24.39 -2.40
N TYR A 146 12.10 -23.50 -1.68
CA TYR A 146 12.68 -22.29 -1.13
C TYR A 146 13.74 -22.62 -0.07
N LEU A 147 13.45 -23.55 0.84
CA LEU A 147 14.42 -24.02 1.85
C LEU A 147 15.67 -24.66 1.24
N VAL A 148 15.55 -25.27 0.06
CA VAL A 148 16.68 -25.88 -0.69
C VAL A 148 17.34 -24.88 -1.66
N GLY A 149 16.88 -23.62 -1.71
CA GLY A 149 17.42 -22.57 -2.59
C GLY A 149 17.09 -22.75 -4.08
N LYS A 150 16.07 -23.55 -4.40
CA LYS A 150 15.61 -23.84 -5.77
C LYS A 150 14.28 -23.22 -6.13
N SER A 151 13.66 -22.45 -5.21
CA SER A 151 12.42 -21.75 -5.54
C SER A 151 12.72 -20.60 -6.49
N VAL A 152 11.86 -20.46 -7.49
CA VAL A 152 11.88 -19.36 -8.45
C VAL A 152 10.96 -18.21 -8.01
N HIS A 153 10.48 -18.23 -6.76
CA HIS A 153 9.57 -17.24 -6.20
C HIS A 153 10.20 -16.56 -4.98
N THR A 154 9.82 -15.31 -4.75
CA THR A 154 10.29 -14.55 -3.58
C THR A 154 9.55 -15.00 -2.32
N PRO A 155 10.14 -14.82 -1.12
CA PRO A 155 9.45 -15.11 0.15
C PRO A 155 8.13 -14.36 0.30
N GLY A 156 8.08 -13.12 -0.19
CA GLY A 156 6.87 -12.29 -0.19
C GLY A 156 5.76 -12.89 -1.04
N ALA A 157 6.09 -13.42 -2.22
CA ALA A 157 5.13 -14.11 -3.09
C ALA A 157 4.54 -15.36 -2.43
N LEU A 158 5.36 -16.13 -1.70
CA LEU A 158 4.90 -17.27 -0.92
C LEU A 158 3.97 -16.85 0.23
N LEU A 159 4.30 -15.78 0.93
CA LEU A 159 3.50 -15.25 2.03
C LEU A 159 2.12 -14.78 1.55
N VAL A 160 2.06 -14.04 0.45
CA VAL A 160 0.81 -13.58 -0.17
C VAL A 160 -0.09 -14.77 -0.52
N ALA A 161 0.44 -15.77 -1.23
CA ALA A 161 -0.33 -16.95 -1.59
C ALA A 161 -0.77 -17.79 -0.37
N MET A 162 -0.01 -17.77 0.72
CA MET A 162 -0.38 -18.44 1.96
C MET A 162 -1.53 -17.72 2.67
N ILE A 163 -1.50 -16.39 2.75
CA ILE A 163 -2.58 -15.59 3.37
C ILE A 163 -3.88 -15.80 2.57
N GLU A 164 -3.82 -15.74 1.24
CA GLU A 164 -4.98 -15.97 0.36
C GLU A 164 -5.61 -17.38 0.47
N ASP A 165 -4.83 -18.40 0.86
CA ASP A 165 -5.32 -19.77 1.07
C ASP A 165 -5.93 -19.92 2.49
N ILE A 166 -5.32 -19.30 3.50
CA ILE A 166 -5.79 -19.34 4.89
C ILE A 166 -7.12 -18.59 5.04
N ASP A 167 -7.30 -17.45 4.38
CA ASP A 167 -8.56 -16.68 4.42
C ASP A 167 -9.74 -17.44 3.79
N ARG A 168 -9.51 -18.50 2.98
CA ARG A 168 -10.58 -19.38 2.46
C ARG A 168 -11.05 -20.45 3.45
N THR A 169 -10.16 -20.99 4.27
CA THR A 169 -10.50 -22.04 5.25
C THR A 169 -11.69 -21.69 6.16
N PRO A 170 -11.87 -20.44 6.65
CA PRO A 170 -13.02 -20.10 7.50
C PRO A 170 -14.37 -20.01 6.78
N GLU A 171 -14.43 -20.00 5.44
CA GLU A 171 -15.68 -19.98 4.67
C GLU A 171 -16.15 -21.39 4.31
N THR A 172 -15.23 -22.30 3.98
CA THR A 172 -15.56 -23.70 3.69
C THR A 172 -16.04 -24.51 4.91
N GLU A 173 -15.70 -24.08 6.13
CA GLU A 173 -16.17 -24.73 7.37
C GLU A 173 -17.56 -24.26 7.84
N LYS A 174 -18.21 -23.32 7.12
CA LYS A 174 -19.59 -22.88 7.43
C LYS A 174 -20.67 -23.60 6.63
N ASP A 175 -20.27 -24.45 5.68
CA ASP A 175 -21.17 -25.20 4.79
C ASP A 175 -21.12 -26.74 5.02
N GLU A 176 -20.56 -27.21 6.15
CA GLU A 176 -20.73 -28.59 6.67
C GLU A 176 -21.54 -28.61 7.97
#